data_AF-A0A3A5L262-F1
#
_entry.id   AF-A0A3A5L262-F1
#
_cell.length_a   1.000
_cell.length_b   1.000
_cell.length_c   1.000
_cell.angle_alpha   90.00
_cell.angle_beta   90.00
_cell.angle_gamma   90.00
#
_symmetry.space_group_name_H-M   'P 1'
#
loop_
_entity.id
_entity.type
_entity.pdbx_description
1 polymer ?
#
loop_
_entity_poly.entity_id
_entity_poly.type
_entity_poly.pdbx_seq_one_letter_code
_entity_poly.pdbx_strand_id
1 'polypeptide(L)'
;MLKSTEEYLALLRQGELLSALEWVSFLEQSYGGKNEQISADQLLPVAIYDLINHGFSKADDLCAIVVLYALINEQPSMLPGTLDYAATILVSAAMQCLVYEDLQILSEYKQQPLTHNLKTIEQLVSQETERFTASINRDHLLKKGNELGLLAKSNPYCKTIEITRQRLLQLELCEAYAEELKNQTDKAFALRAGVVQALLDQFKKKMGSDECDNLLKDYVNKLREMGPEIWEENLYLSKLAPKNVLEEFLDNTKTSLHFFIGSWISRLISNAEVELPKETKTDKEQSPQL
;
A
#
# COMPACT_ATOMS: atom_id res chain seq x y z
N MET A 1 -1.35 -12.88 -12.71
CA MET A 1 -1.30 -14.05 -11.84
C MET A 1 -0.01 -14.82 -12.13
N LEU A 2 0.74 -15.13 -11.08
CA LEU A 2 1.96 -15.93 -11.18
C LEU A 2 1.61 -17.40 -11.46
N LYS A 3 2.61 -18.22 -11.74
CA LYS A 3 2.42 -19.60 -12.24
C LYS A 3 2.72 -20.67 -11.20
N SER A 4 3.28 -20.31 -10.06
CA SER A 4 3.70 -21.26 -9.03
C SER A 4 3.61 -20.66 -7.64
N THR A 5 3.44 -21.52 -6.64
CA THR A 5 3.42 -21.13 -5.23
C THR A 5 4.77 -20.58 -4.77
N GLU A 6 5.88 -21.07 -5.31
CA GLU A 6 7.21 -20.55 -5.00
C GLU A 6 7.36 -19.08 -5.40
N GLU A 7 6.77 -18.65 -6.52
CA GLU A 7 6.78 -17.24 -6.91
C GLU A 7 5.97 -16.39 -5.91
N TYR A 8 4.85 -16.90 -5.41
CA TYR A 8 4.05 -16.22 -4.38
C TYR A 8 4.76 -16.17 -3.02
N LEU A 9 5.45 -17.25 -2.62
CA LEU A 9 6.30 -17.26 -1.43
C LEU A 9 7.49 -16.30 -1.60
N ALA A 10 8.06 -16.17 -2.80
CA ALA A 10 9.09 -15.18 -3.07
C ALA A 10 8.58 -13.75 -2.88
N LEU A 11 7.37 -13.43 -3.33
CA LEU A 11 6.72 -12.15 -3.06
C LEU A 11 6.52 -11.91 -1.56
N LEU A 12 6.04 -12.93 -0.84
CA LEU A 12 5.84 -12.87 0.61
C LEU A 12 7.14 -12.53 1.34
N ARG A 13 8.25 -13.19 0.97
CA ARG A 13 9.60 -12.98 1.53
C ARG A 13 10.19 -11.61 1.18
N GLN A 14 9.78 -11.03 0.05
CA GLN A 14 10.17 -9.68 -0.38
C GLN A 14 9.29 -8.58 0.25
N GLY A 15 8.28 -8.94 1.04
CA GLY A 15 7.35 -7.99 1.63
C GLY A 15 6.28 -7.48 0.65
N GLU A 16 6.15 -8.06 -0.55
CA GLU A 16 5.08 -7.74 -1.49
C GLU A 16 3.75 -8.40 -1.06
N LEU A 17 3.30 -8.09 0.17
CA LEU A 17 2.23 -8.79 0.87
C LEU A 17 0.94 -8.86 0.07
N LEU A 18 0.49 -7.73 -0.51
CA LEU A 18 -0.77 -7.69 -1.26
C LEU A 18 -0.75 -8.57 -2.51
N SER A 19 0.38 -8.58 -3.22
CA SER A 19 0.56 -9.44 -4.39
C SER A 19 0.75 -10.91 -3.99
N ALA A 20 1.35 -11.19 -2.83
CA ALA A 20 1.42 -12.54 -2.29
C ALA A 20 0.03 -13.11 -1.96
N LEU A 21 -0.92 -12.27 -1.52
CA LEU A 21 -2.30 -12.70 -1.21
C LEU A 21 -3.11 -13.13 -2.45
N GLU A 22 -2.69 -12.77 -3.67
CA GLU A 22 -3.27 -13.32 -4.91
C GLU A 22 -3.03 -14.84 -5.04
N TRP A 23 -2.13 -15.42 -4.23
CA TRP A 23 -1.90 -16.86 -4.14
C TRP A 23 -3.18 -17.65 -3.90
N VAL A 24 -4.10 -17.12 -3.09
CA VAL A 24 -5.36 -17.82 -2.80
C VAL A 24 -6.21 -17.99 -4.06
N SER A 25 -6.32 -16.95 -4.89
CA SER A 25 -7.00 -17.06 -6.18
C SER A 25 -6.25 -17.95 -7.16
N PHE A 26 -4.92 -18.01 -7.09
CA PHE A 26 -4.13 -18.97 -7.85
C PHE A 26 -4.42 -20.43 -7.44
N LEU A 27 -4.56 -20.72 -6.15
CA LEU A 27 -4.94 -22.06 -5.67
C LEU A 27 -6.33 -22.46 -6.17
N GLU A 28 -7.30 -21.56 -6.06
CA GLU A 28 -8.66 -21.77 -6.55
C GLU A 28 -8.68 -22.15 -8.03
N GLN A 29 -7.87 -21.47 -8.85
CA GLN A 29 -7.77 -21.76 -10.29
C GLN A 29 -6.98 -23.04 -10.58
N SER A 30 -5.92 -23.31 -9.82
CA SER A 30 -5.02 -24.45 -10.07
C SER A 30 -5.65 -25.78 -9.68
N TYR A 31 -6.43 -25.79 -8.59
CA TYR A 31 -7.04 -27.00 -8.04
C TYR A 31 -8.54 -27.14 -8.35
N GLY A 32 -9.25 -26.05 -8.70
CA GLY A 32 -10.69 -26.08 -9.04
C GLY A 32 -11.00 -26.62 -10.45
N GLY A 33 -9.98 -26.74 -11.31
CA GLY A 33 -10.19 -27.15 -12.69
C GLY A 33 -11.07 -26.16 -13.48
N LYS A 34 -11.53 -26.55 -14.67
CA LYS A 34 -12.19 -25.61 -15.60
C LYS A 34 -13.62 -25.21 -15.18
N ASN A 35 -14.28 -25.97 -14.30
CA ASN A 35 -15.72 -25.83 -14.02
C ASN A 35 -16.12 -25.99 -12.54
N GLU A 36 -15.21 -26.24 -11.60
CA GLU A 36 -15.55 -26.40 -10.18
C GLU A 36 -14.92 -25.26 -9.37
N GLN A 37 -15.76 -24.52 -8.63
CA GLN A 37 -15.25 -23.62 -7.60
C GLN A 37 -14.88 -24.46 -6.38
N ILE A 38 -13.64 -24.31 -5.91
CA ILE A 38 -13.22 -24.88 -4.63
C ILE A 38 -14.05 -24.19 -3.54
N SER A 39 -14.69 -24.98 -2.67
CA SER A 39 -15.38 -24.41 -1.52
C SER A 39 -14.38 -23.88 -0.48
N ALA A 40 -14.79 -22.95 0.37
CA ALA A 40 -13.93 -22.46 1.46
C ALA A 40 -13.40 -23.61 2.35
N ASP A 41 -14.23 -24.63 2.60
CA ASP A 41 -13.86 -25.82 3.38
C ASP A 41 -12.77 -26.67 2.70
N GLN A 42 -12.73 -26.69 1.37
CA GLN A 42 -11.72 -27.41 0.59
C GLN A 42 -10.44 -26.60 0.39
N LEU A 43 -10.54 -25.27 0.42
CA LEU A 43 -9.43 -24.38 0.13
C LEU A 43 -8.34 -24.42 1.21
N LEU A 44 -8.71 -24.51 2.49
CA LEU A 44 -7.73 -24.54 3.57
C LEU A 44 -6.85 -25.83 3.53
N PRO A 45 -7.40 -27.05 3.39
CA PRO A 45 -6.60 -28.25 3.17
C PRO A 45 -5.66 -28.14 1.96
N VAL A 46 -6.14 -27.58 0.84
CA VAL A 46 -5.31 -27.32 -0.34
C VAL A 46 -4.17 -26.36 -0.02
N ALA A 47 -4.46 -25.24 0.63
CA ALA A 47 -3.46 -24.25 1.03
C ALA A 47 -2.37 -24.85 1.95
N ILE A 48 -2.76 -25.67 2.93
CA ILE A 48 -1.82 -26.38 3.81
C ILE A 48 -0.92 -27.32 3.01
N TYR A 49 -1.53 -28.18 2.20
CA TYR A 49 -0.82 -29.13 1.36
C TYR A 49 0.16 -28.43 0.41
N ASP A 50 -0.29 -27.34 -0.20
CA ASP A 50 0.47 -26.62 -1.21
C ASP A 50 1.69 -25.90 -0.59
N LEU A 51 1.55 -25.26 0.58
CA LEU A 51 2.68 -24.67 1.31
C LEU A 51 3.74 -25.71 1.70
N ILE A 52 3.31 -26.87 2.23
CA ILE A 52 4.20 -27.96 2.65
C ILE A 52 5.09 -28.44 1.49
N ASN A 53 4.52 -28.49 0.29
CA ASN A 53 5.16 -29.06 -0.88
C ASN A 53 5.98 -28.06 -1.70
N HIS A 54 5.76 -26.75 -1.53
CA HIS A 54 6.48 -25.70 -2.27
C HIS A 54 7.45 -24.88 -1.39
N GLY A 55 7.85 -25.43 -0.24
CA GLY A 55 8.99 -24.92 0.53
C GLY A 55 8.68 -23.73 1.43
N PHE A 56 7.48 -23.66 1.99
CA PHE A 56 7.21 -22.81 3.14
C PHE A 56 8.12 -23.19 4.33
N SER A 57 8.68 -22.21 5.02
CA SER A 57 9.57 -22.42 6.16
C SER A 57 9.38 -21.37 7.24
N LYS A 58 9.53 -21.74 8.52
CA LYS A 58 9.56 -20.78 9.62
C LYS A 58 10.69 -19.75 9.46
N ALA A 59 11.84 -20.15 8.93
CA ALA A 59 13.01 -19.29 8.83
C ALA A 59 12.79 -18.10 7.88
N ASP A 60 12.11 -18.35 6.75
CA ASP A 60 11.98 -17.36 5.68
C ASP A 60 10.63 -16.63 5.72
N ASP A 61 9.56 -17.31 6.15
CA ASP A 61 8.20 -16.82 5.94
C ASP A 61 7.55 -16.25 7.21
N LEU A 62 8.08 -16.55 8.41
CA LEU A 62 7.44 -16.20 9.69
C LEU A 62 7.19 -14.69 9.84
N CYS A 63 8.09 -13.83 9.35
CA CYS A 63 7.93 -12.38 9.48
C CYS A 63 6.66 -11.87 8.78
N ALA A 64 6.45 -12.28 7.53
CA ALA A 64 5.27 -11.90 6.79
C ALA A 64 3.99 -12.49 7.41
N ILE A 65 4.05 -13.72 7.93
CA ILE A 65 2.91 -14.35 8.61
C ILE A 65 2.54 -13.60 9.90
N VAL A 66 3.52 -13.16 10.69
CA VAL A 66 3.27 -12.35 11.90
C VAL A 66 2.65 -11.01 11.53
N VAL A 67 3.12 -10.35 10.46
CA VAL A 67 2.55 -9.09 9.98
C VAL A 67 1.09 -9.29 9.55
N LEU A 68 0.81 -10.27 8.68
CA LEU A 68 -0.54 -10.56 8.22
C LEU A 68 -1.46 -10.96 9.38
N TYR A 69 -0.99 -11.81 10.30
CA TYR A 69 -1.73 -12.20 11.51
C TYR A 69 -2.12 -10.99 12.35
N ALA A 70 -1.22 -10.01 12.51
CA ALA A 70 -1.53 -8.80 13.26
C ALA A 70 -2.63 -7.98 12.55
N LEU A 71 -2.49 -7.77 11.24
CA LEU A 71 -3.41 -6.94 10.44
C LEU A 71 -4.84 -7.49 10.40
N ILE A 72 -5.02 -8.82 10.27
CA ILE A 72 -6.36 -9.45 10.25
C ILE A 72 -7.04 -9.48 11.63
N ASN A 73 -6.26 -9.39 12.72
CA ASN A 73 -6.79 -9.40 14.09
C ASN A 73 -7.03 -7.99 14.66
N GLU A 74 -6.77 -6.94 13.88
CA GLU A 74 -7.20 -5.57 14.20
C GLU A 74 -8.72 -5.42 14.03
N GLN A 75 -9.32 -4.46 14.74
CA GLN A 75 -10.77 -4.23 14.73
C GLN A 75 -11.06 -2.76 14.41
N PRO A 76 -11.54 -2.44 13.19
CA PRO A 76 -11.73 -3.34 12.05
C PRO A 76 -10.40 -3.88 11.48
N SER A 77 -10.45 -4.97 10.70
CA SER A 77 -9.27 -5.48 9.99
C SER A 77 -8.69 -4.39 9.08
N MET A 78 -7.37 -4.31 9.03
CA MET A 78 -6.66 -3.35 8.16
C MET A 78 -6.65 -3.77 6.70
N LEU A 79 -7.09 -4.99 6.38
CA LEU A 79 -7.20 -5.49 5.01
C LEU A 79 -8.65 -5.42 4.54
N PRO A 80 -8.93 -4.86 3.36
CA PRO A 80 -10.31 -4.75 2.88
C PRO A 80 -10.79 -6.07 2.26
N GLY A 81 -12.02 -6.47 2.61
CA GLY A 81 -12.84 -7.46 1.89
C GLY A 81 -12.10 -8.75 1.51
N THR A 82 -11.82 -8.93 0.22
CA THR A 82 -11.20 -10.15 -0.32
C THR A 82 -9.76 -10.37 0.15
N LEU A 83 -9.03 -9.30 0.48
CA LEU A 83 -7.67 -9.41 1.01
C LEU A 83 -7.65 -9.96 2.44
N ASP A 84 -8.64 -9.59 3.26
CA ASP A 84 -8.80 -10.12 4.62
C ASP A 84 -9.07 -11.63 4.59
N TYR A 85 -9.95 -12.06 3.69
CA TYR A 85 -10.22 -13.48 3.46
C TYR A 85 -8.96 -14.22 3.00
N ALA A 86 -8.26 -13.70 1.99
CA ALA A 86 -7.05 -14.33 1.47
C ALA A 86 -5.94 -14.43 2.53
N ALA A 87 -5.76 -13.37 3.33
CA ALA A 87 -4.81 -13.35 4.44
C ALA A 87 -5.20 -14.35 5.54
N THR A 88 -6.49 -14.47 5.85
CA THR A 88 -6.99 -15.45 6.82
C THR A 88 -6.68 -16.89 6.38
N ILE A 89 -6.89 -17.22 5.10
CA ILE A 89 -6.55 -18.54 4.56
C ILE A 89 -5.04 -18.80 4.62
N LEU A 90 -4.21 -17.86 4.13
CA LEU A 90 -2.76 -17.99 4.15
C LEU A 90 -2.21 -18.14 5.57
N VAL A 91 -2.66 -17.29 6.51
CA VAL A 91 -2.22 -17.34 7.91
C VAL A 91 -2.66 -18.64 8.58
N SER A 92 -3.89 -19.11 8.33
CA SER A 92 -4.39 -20.37 8.89
C SER A 92 -3.59 -21.58 8.36
N ALA A 93 -3.31 -21.61 7.06
CA ALA A 93 -2.50 -22.65 6.45
C ALA A 93 -1.05 -22.64 6.96
N ALA A 94 -0.44 -21.45 7.06
CA ALA A 94 0.89 -21.26 7.61
C ALA A 94 0.96 -21.70 9.09
N MET A 95 -0.04 -21.36 9.90
CA MET A 95 -0.12 -21.80 11.30
C MET A 95 -0.13 -23.32 11.40
N GLN A 96 -0.89 -24.02 10.55
CA GLN A 96 -0.89 -25.48 10.52
C GLN A 96 0.48 -26.04 10.09
N CYS A 97 1.13 -25.44 9.10
CA CYS A 97 2.48 -25.83 8.70
C CYS A 97 3.49 -25.67 9.84
N LEU A 98 3.43 -24.57 10.59
CA LEU A 98 4.28 -24.33 11.76
C LEU A 98 4.01 -25.35 12.89
N VAL A 99 2.76 -25.80 13.06
CA VAL A 99 2.43 -26.88 14.00
C VAL A 99 3.07 -28.20 13.55
N TYR A 100 2.99 -28.53 12.26
CA TYR A 100 3.64 -29.72 11.71
C TYR A 100 5.17 -29.68 11.83
N GLU A 101 5.76 -28.50 11.65
CA GLU A 101 7.21 -28.29 11.84
C GLU A 101 7.61 -28.48 13.30
N ASP A 102 6.89 -27.87 14.25
CA ASP A 102 7.13 -28.02 15.70
C ASP A 102 7.00 -29.48 16.17
N LEU A 103 6.04 -30.22 15.61
CA LEU A 103 5.83 -31.65 15.89
C LEU A 103 6.76 -32.56 15.10
N GLN A 104 7.56 -32.03 14.17
CA GLN A 104 8.48 -32.76 13.30
C GLN A 104 7.77 -33.80 12.40
N ILE A 105 6.53 -33.54 12.00
CA ILE A 105 5.72 -34.43 11.14
C ILE A 105 5.53 -33.91 9.72
N LEU A 106 6.09 -32.75 9.38
CA LEU A 106 5.91 -32.11 8.07
C LEU A 106 6.31 -33.01 6.88
N SER A 107 7.33 -33.86 7.05
CA SER A 107 7.75 -34.84 6.03
C SER A 107 6.71 -35.92 5.74
N GLU A 108 5.79 -36.21 6.67
CA GLU A 108 4.73 -37.20 6.50
C GLU A 108 3.65 -36.71 5.52
N TYR A 109 3.52 -35.39 5.36
CA TYR A 109 2.55 -34.73 4.49
C TYR A 109 3.15 -34.26 3.14
N LYS A 110 4.47 -34.43 2.94
CA LYS A 110 5.12 -34.14 1.66
C LYS A 110 4.81 -35.23 0.64
N GLN A 111 4.47 -34.84 -0.58
CA GLN A 111 4.22 -35.75 -1.69
C GLN A 111 5.08 -35.42 -2.90
N GLN A 112 5.62 -36.46 -3.55
CA GLN A 112 6.16 -36.40 -4.89
C GLN A 112 5.81 -37.71 -5.63
N PRO A 113 5.08 -37.67 -6.75
CA PRO A 113 4.52 -36.50 -7.43
C PRO A 113 3.34 -35.86 -6.67
N LEU A 114 3.04 -34.60 -6.97
CA LEU A 114 1.89 -33.90 -6.38
C LEU A 114 0.57 -34.41 -6.95
N THR A 115 -0.45 -34.52 -6.09
CA THR A 115 -1.83 -34.80 -6.49
C THR A 115 -2.65 -33.51 -6.61
N HIS A 116 -3.59 -33.49 -7.56
CA HIS A 116 -4.59 -32.41 -7.71
C HIS A 116 -6.00 -32.89 -7.28
N ASN A 117 -6.11 -34.11 -6.73
CA ASN A 117 -7.38 -34.65 -6.29
C ASN A 117 -7.74 -34.08 -4.91
N LEU A 118 -8.71 -33.17 -4.86
CA LEU A 118 -9.14 -32.47 -3.64
C LEU A 118 -9.47 -33.42 -2.48
N LYS A 119 -10.19 -34.51 -2.75
CA LYS A 119 -10.55 -35.50 -1.73
C LYS A 119 -9.32 -36.20 -1.16
N THR A 120 -8.32 -36.48 -1.99
CA THR A 120 -7.06 -37.09 -1.55
C THR A 120 -6.27 -36.11 -0.68
N ILE A 121 -6.24 -34.83 -1.06
CA ILE A 121 -5.60 -33.77 -0.27
C ILE A 121 -6.28 -33.62 1.10
N GLU A 122 -7.62 -33.55 1.11
CA GLU A 122 -8.41 -33.45 2.34
C GLU A 122 -8.17 -34.64 3.27
N GLN A 123 -8.15 -35.86 2.73
CA GLN A 123 -7.83 -37.07 3.49
C GLN A 123 -6.42 -37.06 4.06
N LEU A 124 -5.44 -36.59 3.27
CA LEU A 124 -4.05 -36.49 3.70
C LEU A 124 -3.91 -35.49 4.85
N VAL A 125 -4.42 -34.27 4.71
CA VAL A 125 -4.31 -33.21 5.72
C VAL A 125 -5.10 -33.55 7.00
N SER A 126 -6.20 -34.28 6.86
CA SER A 126 -7.04 -34.72 7.98
C SER A 126 -6.58 -36.03 8.61
N GLN A 127 -5.49 -36.64 8.12
CA GLN A 127 -5.01 -37.93 8.61
C GLN A 127 -4.50 -37.79 10.05
N GLU A 128 -5.11 -38.54 10.96
CA GLU A 128 -4.61 -38.69 12.32
C GLU A 128 -3.55 -39.80 12.41
N THR A 129 -2.59 -39.60 13.31
CA THR A 129 -1.58 -40.58 13.70
C THR A 129 -1.56 -40.72 15.22
N GLU A 130 -0.84 -41.71 15.75
CA GLU A 130 -0.66 -41.85 17.19
C GLU A 130 -0.04 -40.59 17.85
N ARG A 131 0.72 -39.81 17.08
CA ARG A 131 1.41 -38.59 17.52
C ARG A 131 0.65 -37.31 17.18
N PHE A 132 -0.38 -37.39 16.34
CA PHE A 132 -1.11 -36.25 15.83
C PHE A 132 -2.61 -36.57 15.73
N THR A 133 -3.38 -36.11 16.70
CA THR A 133 -4.84 -36.23 16.73
C THR A 133 -5.47 -34.84 16.64
N ALA A 134 -6.77 -34.76 16.33
CA ALA A 134 -7.50 -33.50 16.30
C ALA A 134 -7.40 -32.71 17.61
N SER A 135 -7.36 -33.40 18.76
CA SER A 135 -7.18 -32.74 20.07
C SER A 135 -5.79 -32.12 20.20
N ILE A 136 -4.74 -32.87 19.84
CA ILE A 136 -3.36 -32.36 19.86
C ILE A 136 -3.24 -31.18 18.90
N ASN A 137 -3.79 -31.30 17.69
CA ASN A 137 -3.74 -30.24 16.69
C ASN A 137 -4.38 -28.94 17.20
N ARG A 138 -5.60 -29.03 17.76
CA ARG A 138 -6.31 -27.88 18.31
C ARG A 138 -5.51 -27.16 19.39
N ASP A 139 -4.92 -27.91 20.32
CA ASP A 139 -4.15 -27.33 21.43
C ASP A 139 -2.87 -26.64 20.91
N HIS A 140 -2.20 -27.24 19.92
CA HIS A 140 -1.04 -26.66 19.26
C HIS A 140 -1.39 -25.41 18.42
N LEU A 141 -2.50 -25.42 17.67
CA LEU A 141 -2.97 -24.26 16.92
C LEU A 141 -3.31 -23.09 17.84
N LEU A 142 -3.98 -23.34 18.97
CA LEU A 142 -4.26 -22.32 19.98
C LEU A 142 -2.96 -21.71 20.53
N LYS A 143 -1.99 -22.57 20.88
CA LYS A 143 -0.67 -22.12 21.32
C LYS A 143 0.03 -21.29 20.24
N LYS A 144 -0.07 -21.70 18.98
CA LYS A 144 0.54 -21.00 17.84
C LYS A 144 -0.07 -19.62 17.63
N GLY A 145 -1.39 -19.49 17.75
CA GLY A 145 -2.06 -18.19 17.69
C GLY A 145 -1.57 -17.24 18.79
N ASN A 146 -1.46 -17.75 20.02
CA ASN A 146 -0.90 -16.97 21.14
C ASN A 146 0.57 -16.56 20.89
N GLU A 147 1.39 -17.46 20.35
CA GLU A 147 2.79 -17.16 19.98
C GLU A 147 2.87 -16.05 18.93
N LEU A 148 2.10 -16.14 17.85
CA LEU A 148 2.05 -15.10 16.82
C LEU A 148 1.59 -13.75 17.39
N GLY A 149 0.58 -13.75 18.27
CA GLY A 149 0.12 -12.54 18.94
C GLY A 149 1.15 -11.91 19.88
N LEU A 150 2.02 -12.71 20.50
CA LEU A 150 3.16 -12.21 21.28
C LEU A 150 4.28 -11.68 20.38
N LEU A 151 4.59 -12.40 19.29
CA LEU A 151 5.59 -11.99 18.31
C LEU A 151 5.22 -10.65 17.68
N ALA A 152 3.96 -10.44 17.32
CA ALA A 152 3.45 -9.18 16.76
C ALA A 152 3.70 -7.96 17.67
N LYS A 153 3.82 -8.16 18.99
CA LYS A 153 4.10 -7.11 19.98
C LYS A 153 5.60 -6.93 20.25
N SER A 154 6.44 -7.81 19.71
CA SER A 154 7.89 -7.81 19.92
C SER A 154 8.64 -7.15 18.78
N ASN A 155 9.85 -6.65 19.07
CA ASN A 155 10.77 -6.21 18.02
C ASN A 155 11.40 -7.42 17.31
N PRO A 156 11.63 -7.35 15.97
CA PRO A 156 11.38 -6.21 15.09
C PRO A 156 9.93 -6.12 14.55
N TYR A 157 9.09 -7.14 14.77
CA TYR A 157 7.78 -7.27 14.11
C TYR A 157 6.85 -6.08 14.34
N CYS A 158 6.77 -5.55 15.56
CA CYS A 158 5.86 -4.43 15.86
C CYS A 158 6.17 -3.19 15.01
N LYS A 159 7.45 -2.94 14.72
CA LYS A 159 7.87 -1.82 13.86
C LYS A 159 7.46 -2.07 12.41
N THR A 160 7.68 -3.28 11.91
CA THR A 160 7.26 -3.65 10.55
C THR A 160 5.75 -3.55 10.39
N ILE A 161 4.98 -4.04 11.36
CA ILE A 161 3.51 -3.94 11.39
C ILE A 161 3.07 -2.47 11.33
N GLU A 162 3.67 -1.59 12.14
CA GLU A 162 3.34 -0.16 12.13
C GLU A 162 3.60 0.47 10.76
N ILE A 163 4.76 0.20 10.16
CA ILE A 163 5.11 0.70 8.82
C ILE A 163 4.11 0.19 7.78
N THR A 164 3.79 -1.11 7.79
CA THR A 164 2.79 -1.68 6.88
C THR A 164 1.41 -1.06 7.08
N ARG A 165 0.99 -0.83 8.33
CA ARG A 165 -0.28 -0.17 8.65
C ARG A 165 -0.34 1.24 8.06
N GLN A 166 0.71 2.04 8.27
CA GLN A 166 0.77 3.39 7.70
C GLN A 166 0.69 3.37 6.17
N ARG A 167 1.37 2.41 5.53
CA ARG A 167 1.34 2.28 4.06
C ARG A 167 -0.02 1.80 3.53
N LEU A 168 -0.74 0.96 4.26
CA LEU A 168 -2.12 0.60 3.92
C LEU A 168 -3.05 1.84 3.97
N LEU A 169 -2.93 2.67 5.00
CA LEU A 169 -3.68 3.93 5.09
C LEU A 169 -3.33 4.90 3.95
N GLN A 170 -2.06 4.98 3.57
CA GLN A 170 -1.64 5.76 2.39
C GLN A 170 -2.21 5.19 1.10
N LEU A 171 -2.36 3.86 0.98
CA LEU A 171 -2.95 3.24 -0.20
C LEU A 171 -4.42 3.62 -0.32
N GLU A 172 -5.19 3.50 0.76
CA GLU A 172 -6.60 3.94 0.80
C GLU A 172 -6.74 5.42 0.42
N LEU A 173 -5.82 6.26 0.92
CA LEU A 173 -5.81 7.68 0.58
C LEU A 173 -5.51 7.92 -0.91
N CYS A 174 -4.59 7.16 -1.50
CA CYS A 174 -4.34 7.20 -2.94
C CYS A 174 -5.56 6.74 -3.75
N GLU A 175 -6.28 5.71 -3.30
CA GLU A 175 -7.47 5.19 -3.97
C GLU A 175 -8.61 6.23 -3.93
N ALA A 176 -8.83 6.85 -2.76
CA ALA A 176 -9.78 7.94 -2.60
C ALA A 176 -9.43 9.15 -3.49
N TYR A 177 -8.14 9.48 -3.60
CA TYR A 177 -7.69 10.58 -4.45
C TYR A 177 -7.92 10.28 -5.93
N ALA A 178 -7.58 9.07 -6.38
CA ALA A 178 -7.80 8.64 -7.75
C ALA A 178 -9.28 8.71 -8.13
N GLU A 179 -10.17 8.30 -7.21
CA GLU A 179 -11.61 8.35 -7.44
C GLU A 179 -12.15 9.78 -7.48
N GLU A 180 -11.68 10.65 -6.58
CA GLU A 180 -12.06 12.07 -6.59
C GLU A 180 -11.65 12.76 -7.89
N LEU A 181 -10.47 12.46 -8.41
CA LEU A 181 -10.00 12.99 -9.70
C LEU A 181 -10.84 12.52 -10.89
N LYS A 182 -11.35 11.28 -10.88
CA LYS A 182 -12.23 10.77 -11.94
C LYS A 182 -13.58 11.48 -11.99
N ASN A 183 -14.05 12.00 -10.84
CA ASN A 183 -15.29 12.75 -10.74
C ASN A 183 -15.16 14.18 -11.31
N GLN A 184 -13.94 14.61 -11.63
CA GLN A 184 -13.69 15.91 -12.24
C GLN A 184 -13.71 15.84 -13.77
N THR A 185 -14.09 16.95 -14.41
CA THR A 185 -14.30 17.00 -15.87
C THR A 185 -13.15 17.65 -16.65
N ASP A 186 -12.21 18.33 -15.99
CA ASP A 186 -11.08 18.98 -16.64
C ASP A 186 -10.02 17.96 -17.10
N LYS A 187 -9.40 18.23 -18.26
CA LYS A 187 -8.29 17.43 -18.81
C LYS A 187 -7.07 17.39 -17.88
N ALA A 188 -6.82 18.45 -17.10
CA ALA A 188 -5.75 18.48 -16.12
C ALA A 188 -5.95 17.43 -15.02
N PHE A 189 -7.19 17.25 -14.54
CA PHE A 189 -7.51 16.21 -13.57
C PHE A 189 -7.39 14.81 -14.17
N ALA A 190 -7.78 14.62 -15.43
CA ALA A 190 -7.60 13.34 -16.12
C ALA A 190 -6.11 12.94 -16.24
N LEU A 191 -5.23 13.90 -16.52
CA LEU A 191 -3.79 13.65 -16.57
C LEU A 191 -3.23 13.28 -15.19
N ARG A 192 -3.64 14.01 -14.13
CA ARG A 192 -3.27 13.68 -12.74
C ARG A 192 -3.82 12.31 -12.32
N ALA A 193 -5.05 11.96 -12.70
CA ALA A 193 -5.65 10.66 -12.42
C ALA A 193 -4.81 9.52 -13.01
N GLY A 194 -4.27 9.70 -14.23
CA GLY A 194 -3.34 8.75 -14.83
C GLY A 194 -2.05 8.57 -14.02
N VAL A 195 -1.51 9.66 -13.44
CA VAL A 195 -0.31 9.59 -12.58
C VAL A 195 -0.63 8.92 -11.24
N VAL A 196 -1.77 9.25 -10.61
CA VAL A 196 -2.21 8.59 -9.37
C VAL A 196 -2.49 7.11 -9.59
N GLN A 197 -3.10 6.73 -10.72
CA GLN A 197 -3.31 5.32 -11.05
C GLN A 197 -1.99 4.57 -11.22
N ALA A 198 -1.02 5.17 -11.90
CA ALA A 198 0.32 4.60 -12.00
C ALA A 198 1.03 4.50 -10.65
N LEU A 199 0.83 5.47 -9.74
CA LEU A 199 1.30 5.38 -8.36
C LEU A 199 0.65 4.19 -7.64
N LEU A 200 -0.69 4.08 -7.68
CA LEU A 200 -1.44 3.00 -7.04
C LEU A 200 -0.93 1.62 -7.46
N ASP A 201 -0.75 1.41 -8.76
CA ASP A 201 -0.30 0.12 -9.30
C ASP A 201 1.11 -0.27 -8.83
N GLN A 202 2.00 0.71 -8.67
CA GLN A 202 3.37 0.50 -8.18
C GLN A 202 3.41 0.38 -6.66
N PHE A 203 2.61 1.17 -5.94
CA PHE A 203 2.56 1.21 -4.49
C PHE A 203 2.04 -0.11 -3.93
N LYS A 204 1.01 -0.70 -4.55
CA LYS A 204 0.50 -2.03 -4.20
C LYS A 204 1.57 -3.12 -4.25
N LYS A 205 2.46 -3.06 -5.24
CA LYS A 205 3.56 -4.04 -5.43
C LYS A 205 4.67 -3.82 -4.41
N LYS A 206 5.09 -2.56 -4.24
CA LYS A 206 6.25 -2.20 -3.43
C LYS A 206 5.94 -1.93 -1.95
N MET A 207 4.73 -2.23 -1.46
CA MET A 207 4.28 -1.79 -0.14
C MET A 207 5.18 -2.25 1.02
N GLY A 208 5.75 -3.46 0.97
CA GLY A 208 6.67 -3.91 2.02
C GLY A 208 8.15 -3.65 1.74
N SER A 209 8.51 -3.01 0.62
CA SER A 209 9.91 -2.72 0.30
C SER A 209 10.39 -1.44 0.98
N ASP A 210 11.70 -1.32 1.15
CA ASP A 210 12.33 -0.10 1.70
C ASP A 210 12.26 1.08 0.70
N GLU A 211 12.02 0.82 -0.58
CA GLU A 211 11.90 1.84 -1.63
C GLU A 211 10.53 2.52 -1.68
N CYS A 212 9.55 1.97 -0.96
CA CYS A 212 8.15 2.39 -1.03
C CYS A 212 7.96 3.89 -0.76
N ASP A 213 8.66 4.41 0.25
CA ASP A 213 8.51 5.80 0.68
C ASP A 213 9.11 6.77 -0.36
N ASN A 214 10.21 6.38 -1.01
CA ASN A 214 10.82 7.15 -2.10
C ASN A 214 9.92 7.15 -3.34
N LEU A 215 9.36 5.98 -3.69
CA LEU A 215 8.38 5.86 -4.78
C LEU A 215 7.20 6.82 -4.55
N LEU A 216 6.62 6.80 -3.34
CA LEU A 216 5.51 7.67 -2.98
C LEU A 216 5.88 9.14 -3.13
N LYS A 217 7.05 9.53 -2.61
CA LYS A 217 7.56 10.90 -2.70
C LYS A 217 7.74 11.36 -4.15
N ASP A 218 8.34 10.54 -5.00
CA ASP A 218 8.62 10.89 -6.40
C ASP A 218 7.32 11.15 -7.18
N TYR A 219 6.31 10.29 -7.00
CA TYR A 219 5.01 10.48 -7.64
C TYR A 219 4.24 11.68 -7.10
N VAL A 220 4.26 11.90 -5.78
CA VAL A 220 3.61 13.08 -5.18
C VAL A 220 4.28 14.37 -5.65
N ASN A 221 5.61 14.40 -5.77
CA ASN A 221 6.32 15.55 -6.32
C ASN A 221 5.96 15.80 -7.79
N LYS A 222 5.87 14.74 -8.60
CA LYS A 222 5.37 14.86 -9.98
C LYS A 222 3.95 15.42 -10.03
N LEU A 223 3.06 15.02 -9.13
CA LEU A 223 1.70 15.57 -9.04
C LEU A 223 1.71 17.06 -8.67
N ARG A 224 2.60 17.49 -7.76
CA ARG A 224 2.79 18.91 -7.39
C ARG A 224 3.30 19.75 -8.56
N GLU A 225 4.21 19.23 -9.37
CA GLU A 225 4.71 19.90 -10.58
C GLU A 225 3.61 20.13 -11.64
N MET A 226 2.55 19.32 -11.60
CA MET A 226 1.40 19.43 -12.52
C MET A 226 0.37 20.48 -12.08
N GLY A 227 0.67 21.29 -11.04
CA GLY A 227 -0.22 22.35 -10.56
C GLY A 227 -1.53 21.80 -10.01
N PRO A 228 -1.51 21.05 -8.90
CA PRO A 228 -2.72 20.55 -8.27
C PRO A 228 -3.49 21.70 -7.61
N GLU A 229 -4.80 21.51 -7.47
CA GLU A 229 -5.64 22.44 -6.71
C GLU A 229 -5.32 22.40 -5.21
N ILE A 230 -5.71 23.46 -4.49
CA ILE A 230 -5.46 23.58 -3.05
C ILE A 230 -6.07 22.41 -2.26
N TRP A 231 -7.23 21.92 -2.69
CA TRP A 231 -7.88 20.79 -2.04
C TRP A 231 -7.09 19.48 -2.22
N GLU A 232 -6.45 19.28 -3.37
CA GLU A 232 -5.64 18.09 -3.66
C GLU A 232 -4.45 18.02 -2.68
N GLU A 233 -3.76 19.15 -2.48
CA GLU A 233 -2.63 19.24 -1.56
C GLU A 233 -3.05 19.01 -0.09
N ASN A 234 -4.12 19.68 0.35
CA ASN A 234 -4.56 19.65 1.75
C ASN A 234 -5.22 18.33 2.15
N LEU A 235 -5.98 17.71 1.25
CA LEU A 235 -6.71 16.49 1.56
C LEU A 235 -5.88 15.23 1.32
N TYR A 236 -4.98 15.24 0.32
CA TYR A 236 -4.29 14.05 -0.17
C TYR A 236 -2.76 14.19 -0.17
N LEU A 237 -2.19 15.09 -0.98
CA LEU A 237 -0.74 15.05 -1.28
C LEU A 237 0.16 15.28 -0.05
N SER A 238 -0.23 16.20 0.85
CA SER A 238 0.53 16.48 2.08
C SER A 238 0.54 15.32 3.08
N LYS A 239 -0.51 14.50 3.08
CA LYS A 239 -0.62 13.29 3.92
C LYS A 239 0.07 12.09 3.29
N LEU A 240 0.06 12.01 1.95
CA LEU A 240 0.79 10.97 1.22
C LEU A 240 2.30 11.17 1.37
N ALA A 241 2.82 12.34 1.00
CA ALA A 241 4.21 12.68 1.19
C ALA A 241 4.34 14.14 1.63
N PRO A 242 4.58 14.40 2.93
CA PRO A 242 4.74 15.76 3.41
C PRO A 242 5.93 16.44 2.72
N LYS A 243 5.80 17.74 2.46
CA LYS A 243 6.92 18.53 1.93
C LYS A 243 8.06 18.53 2.94
N ASN A 244 9.28 18.41 2.45
CA ASN A 244 10.43 18.67 3.30
C ASN A 244 10.44 20.16 3.69
N VAL A 245 10.98 20.51 4.87
CA VAL A 245 11.11 21.90 5.35
C VAL A 245 11.74 22.83 4.28
N LEU A 246 12.65 22.29 3.48
CA LEU A 246 13.33 23.01 2.40
C LEU A 246 12.43 23.27 1.19
N GLU A 247 11.54 22.34 0.85
CA GLU A 247 10.52 22.50 -0.21
C GLU A 247 9.45 23.50 0.24
N GLU A 248 9.03 23.44 1.50
CA GLU A 248 8.10 24.39 2.10
C GLU A 248 8.69 25.81 2.16
N PHE A 249 9.99 25.93 2.47
CA PHE A 249 10.71 27.19 2.40
C PHE A 249 10.80 27.72 0.95
N LEU A 250 11.11 26.86 -0.03
CA LEU A 250 11.21 27.24 -1.43
C LEU A 250 9.87 27.75 -2.00
N ASP A 251 8.77 27.07 -1.71
CA ASP A 251 7.43 27.49 -2.11
C ASP A 251 7.03 28.82 -1.46
N ASN A 252 7.36 29.01 -0.18
CA ASN A 252 7.15 30.29 0.51
C ASN A 252 7.99 31.41 -0.10
N THR A 253 9.25 31.15 -0.50
CA THR A 253 10.06 32.14 -1.22
C THR A 253 9.57 32.42 -2.62
N LYS A 254 9.06 31.44 -3.37
CA LYS A 254 8.51 31.64 -4.71
C LYS A 254 7.25 32.51 -4.65
N THR A 255 6.38 32.23 -3.68
CA THR A 255 5.19 33.03 -3.41
C THR A 255 5.59 34.45 -2.99
N SER A 256 6.56 34.59 -2.09
CA SER A 256 7.12 35.89 -1.70
C SER A 256 7.72 36.65 -2.88
N LEU A 257 8.49 35.99 -3.76
CA LEU A 257 9.09 36.61 -4.95
C LEU A 257 8.03 37.12 -5.92
N HIS A 258 6.93 36.38 -6.12
CA HIS A 258 5.79 36.85 -6.91
C HIS A 258 5.12 38.08 -6.30
N PHE A 259 4.98 38.15 -4.97
CA PHE A 259 4.51 39.36 -4.27
C PHE A 259 5.51 40.52 -4.36
N PHE A 260 6.81 40.26 -4.27
CA PHE A 260 7.85 41.28 -4.36
C PHE A 260 7.95 41.85 -5.78
N ILE A 261 7.98 41.01 -6.81
CA ILE A 261 8.02 41.44 -8.22
C ILE A 261 6.70 42.15 -8.61
N GLY A 262 5.55 41.61 -8.20
CA GLY A 262 4.25 42.24 -8.43
C GLY A 262 4.12 43.62 -7.77
N SER A 263 4.56 43.76 -6.52
CA SER A 263 4.51 45.06 -5.82
C SER A 263 5.55 46.06 -6.35
N TRP A 264 6.72 45.59 -6.80
CA TRP A 264 7.76 46.44 -7.37
C TRP A 264 7.39 46.95 -8.76
N ILE A 265 6.82 46.10 -9.62
CA ILE A 265 6.30 46.48 -10.94
C ILE A 265 5.09 47.41 -10.79
N SER A 266 4.13 47.12 -9.89
CA SER A 266 3.02 48.04 -9.62
C SER A 266 3.51 49.40 -9.10
N ARG A 267 4.55 49.45 -8.26
CA ARG A 267 5.14 50.72 -7.81
C ARG A 267 5.85 51.48 -8.95
N LEU A 268 6.52 50.79 -9.86
CA LEU A 268 7.14 51.41 -11.03
C LEU A 268 6.10 51.99 -12.00
N ILE A 269 4.99 51.27 -12.23
CA ILE A 269 3.89 51.74 -13.09
C ILE A 269 3.15 52.92 -12.42
N SER A 270 2.87 52.83 -11.12
CA SER A 270 2.20 53.90 -10.36
C SER A 270 3.03 55.19 -10.29
N ASN A 271 4.37 55.08 -10.28
CA ASN A 271 5.29 56.23 -10.27
C ASN A 271 5.61 56.76 -11.67
N ALA A 272 5.29 56.01 -12.74
CA ALA A 272 5.49 56.44 -14.12
C ALA A 272 4.32 57.27 -14.67
N GLU A 273 3.14 57.23 -14.04
CA GLU A 273 1.95 57.98 -14.47
C GLU A 273 1.84 59.40 -13.89
N VAL A 274 2.79 59.85 -13.07
CA VAL A 274 2.76 61.19 -12.47
C VAL A 274 3.97 62.02 -12.92
N GLU A 275 3.91 62.55 -14.14
CA GLU A 275 4.52 63.85 -14.51
C GLU A 275 4.09 64.26 -15.92
N LEU A 276 2.94 64.93 -16.02
CA LEU A 276 2.63 65.84 -17.13
C LEU A 276 2.64 67.27 -16.56
N PRO A 277 3.52 68.18 -17.02
CA PRO A 277 3.58 69.54 -16.51
C PRO A 277 2.31 70.31 -16.87
N LYS A 278 1.73 70.99 -15.87
CA LYS A 278 0.66 71.98 -16.08
C LYS A 278 1.24 73.21 -16.78
N GLU A 279 0.74 73.53 -17.98
CA GLU A 279 0.99 74.80 -18.65
C GLU A 279 0.60 75.97 -17.73
N THR A 280 1.57 76.82 -17.43
CA THR A 280 1.37 78.04 -16.65
C THR A 280 1.07 79.19 -17.63
N LYS A 281 -0.18 79.65 -17.64
CA LYS A 281 -0.57 80.92 -18.29
C LYS A 281 0.06 82.08 -17.52
N THR A 282 0.86 82.90 -18.19
CA THR A 282 1.32 84.20 -17.70
C THR A 282 0.39 85.29 -18.25
N ASP A 283 -0.19 86.07 -17.34
CA ASP A 283 -1.10 87.18 -17.62
C ASP A 283 -0.42 88.50 -17.26
N LYS A 284 -0.50 89.46 -18.21
CA LYS A 284 -0.55 90.93 -18.05
C LYS A 284 0.73 91.73 -17.77
N GLU A 285 1.22 92.35 -18.85
CA GLU A 285 1.83 93.68 -18.85
C GLU A 285 0.78 94.78 -18.60
N GLN A 286 1.10 95.72 -17.70
CA GLN A 286 0.57 97.09 -17.70
C GLN A 286 1.74 98.08 -17.61
N SER A 287 1.95 98.76 -18.74
CA SER A 287 2.42 100.12 -19.07
C SER A 287 3.30 100.95 -18.10
N PRO A 288 4.17 101.82 -18.67
CA PRO A 288 3.76 103.24 -18.73
C PRO A 288 4.17 104.03 -19.99
N GLN A 289 3.34 105.06 -20.24
CA GLN A 289 3.51 106.36 -20.91
C GLN A 289 4.86 106.73 -21.58
N LEU A 290 4.81 107.08 -22.87
CA LEU A 290 4.86 108.46 -23.42
C LEU A 290 4.47 108.46 -24.91
#